data_AF-A0A7Y2I7K2-F1
#
_entry.id   AF-A0A7Y2I7K2-F1
#
_cell.length_a   1.000
_cell.length_b   1.000
_cell.length_c   1.000
_cell.angle_alpha   90.00
_cell.angle_beta   90.00
_cell.angle_gamma   90.00
#
_symmetry.space_group_name_H-M   'P 1'
#
loop_
_entity.id
_entity.type
_entity.pdbx_description
1 polymer ?
#
loop_
_entity_poly.entity_id
_entity_poly.type
_entity_poly.pdbx_seq_one_letter_code
_entity_poly.pdbx_strand_id
1 'polypeptide(L)'
;MEFTSSSGYSIGVEIEFQVLDIKDLNLVPFAPLLLEQAPKILRPRLSLEFIKSILEIQTGICDDLRDVENDLLQTCALAEELAADNDFILYAASLHPFARADDQELSEKERYKMIMQELQIIGRRFISQGLHVHVGMPDGETAIKVCNLIQAFLPIFLSLSCSSPFYEGKDTGLLSYRTKLFEVLPLAGLFEYMENWNHFVDQIEDLRKYGIIGGIRDLWWDTRPNPQFGTVEIRVCDLPVKFTSILALVALIQSTAAWLAEDVEGSSALSPYLLKANKWQAARHGLEGRFVDPTAILGDHPMQFRLAAMILKSRVSPYASKLGCDSYLEHLDSIISGGTGADHMCRIYQNTGDFHQVVRAIQKEFWQ
;
A
#
# COMPACT_ATOMS: atom_id res chain seq x y z
N MET A 1 13.54 18.20 -14.51
CA MET A 1 12.46 17.97 -13.53
C MET A 1 12.97 18.40 -12.16
N GLU A 2 12.32 19.36 -11.50
CA GLU A 2 12.73 19.84 -10.17
C GLU A 2 12.04 19.04 -9.06
N PHE A 3 12.72 18.86 -7.92
CA PHE A 3 12.20 18.18 -6.74
C PHE A 3 11.73 19.20 -5.71
N THR A 4 10.47 19.12 -5.30
CA THR A 4 9.93 19.96 -4.22
C THR A 4 10.54 19.51 -2.89
N SER A 5 11.12 20.41 -2.11
CA SER A 5 11.71 20.04 -0.82
C SER A 5 10.62 19.90 0.24
N SER A 6 10.70 18.84 1.05
CA SER A 6 9.83 18.60 2.20
C SER A 6 10.65 18.53 3.48
N SER A 7 10.14 19.11 4.57
CA SER A 7 10.78 19.08 5.88
C SER A 7 10.25 17.96 6.78
N GLY A 8 11.09 17.44 7.67
CA GLY A 8 10.65 16.65 8.83
C GLY A 8 10.06 15.27 8.54
N TYR A 9 10.28 14.69 7.36
CA TYR A 9 9.67 13.41 6.94
C TYR A 9 8.14 13.40 7.11
N SER A 10 7.50 14.52 6.74
CA SER A 10 6.05 14.67 6.70
C SER A 10 5.38 13.51 5.96
N ILE A 11 4.15 13.19 6.32
CA ILE A 11 3.45 11.99 5.85
C ILE A 11 2.21 12.38 5.04
N GLY A 12 1.97 11.64 3.95
CA GLY A 12 0.65 11.54 3.32
C GLY A 12 0.23 10.08 3.25
N VAL A 13 -1.01 9.76 3.58
CA VAL A 13 -1.53 8.39 3.54
C VAL A 13 -2.72 8.31 2.61
N GLU A 14 -2.72 7.32 1.71
CA GLU A 14 -3.85 6.99 0.84
C GLU A 14 -4.34 5.57 1.18
N ILE A 15 -5.65 5.43 1.39
CA ILE A 15 -6.34 4.18 1.69
C ILE A 15 -7.45 3.99 0.66
N GLU A 16 -7.43 2.86 -0.03
CA GLU A 16 -8.44 2.52 -1.03
C GLU A 16 -9.48 1.56 -0.40
N PHE A 17 -10.69 2.04 -0.11
CA PHE A 17 -11.78 1.21 0.38
C PHE A 17 -12.58 0.60 -0.76
N GLN A 18 -13.10 -0.60 -0.53
CA GLN A 18 -14.13 -1.17 -1.39
C GLN A 18 -15.51 -0.79 -0.87
N VAL A 19 -16.44 -0.46 -1.78
CA VAL A 19 -17.83 -0.14 -1.46
C VAL A 19 -18.69 -1.37 -1.73
N LEU A 20 -19.40 -1.88 -0.72
CA LEU A 20 -20.24 -3.06 -0.83
C LEU A 20 -21.73 -2.76 -0.59
N ASP A 21 -22.61 -3.49 -1.27
CA ASP A 21 -24.05 -3.52 -0.97
C ASP A 21 -24.32 -4.33 0.31
N ILE A 22 -25.04 -3.77 1.28
CA ILE A 22 -25.35 -4.45 2.53
C ILE A 22 -26.19 -5.72 2.35
N LYS A 23 -26.93 -5.84 1.24
CA LYS A 23 -27.84 -6.95 0.95
C LYS A 23 -27.09 -8.23 0.61
N ASP A 24 -26.10 -8.14 -0.27
CA ASP A 24 -25.35 -9.30 -0.78
C ASP A 24 -23.85 -9.28 -0.43
N LEU A 25 -23.36 -8.18 0.17
CA LEU A 25 -21.96 -7.95 0.51
C LEU A 25 -21.01 -8.02 -0.70
N ASN A 26 -21.50 -7.72 -1.90
CA ASN A 26 -20.70 -7.67 -3.10
C ASN A 26 -20.36 -6.23 -3.49
N LEU A 27 -19.36 -6.06 -4.36
CA LEU A 27 -18.92 -4.75 -4.85
C LEU A 27 -20.04 -4.03 -5.61
N VAL A 28 -20.21 -2.74 -5.32
CA VAL A 28 -21.19 -1.87 -5.99
C VAL A 28 -20.50 -0.62 -6.55
N PRO A 29 -20.81 -0.17 -7.79
CA PRO A 29 -20.12 0.95 -8.44
C PRO A 29 -20.58 2.33 -7.92
N PHE A 30 -20.54 2.54 -6.61
CA PHE A 30 -21.17 3.68 -5.94
C PHE A 30 -20.22 4.80 -5.49
N ALA A 31 -18.89 4.60 -5.58
CA ALA A 31 -17.92 5.62 -5.17
C ALA A 31 -18.09 6.99 -5.88
N PRO A 32 -18.46 7.07 -7.18
CA PRO A 32 -18.77 8.34 -7.83
C PRO A 32 -19.88 9.13 -7.12
N LEU A 33 -20.95 8.44 -6.71
CA LEU A 33 -22.08 9.10 -6.07
C LEU A 33 -21.76 9.50 -4.62
N LEU A 34 -20.97 8.69 -3.90
CA LEU A 34 -20.43 9.10 -2.59
C LEU A 34 -19.61 10.40 -2.71
N LEU A 35 -18.75 10.52 -3.72
CA LEU A 35 -17.96 11.74 -3.91
C LEU A 35 -18.83 12.96 -4.22
N GLU A 36 -19.89 12.81 -5.02
CA GLU A 36 -20.83 13.88 -5.34
C GLU A 36 -21.59 14.37 -4.10
N GLN A 37 -22.06 13.42 -3.28
CA GLN A 37 -22.83 13.66 -2.06
C GLN A 37 -21.95 14.12 -0.88
N ALA A 38 -20.64 13.86 -0.92
CA ALA A 38 -19.75 14.18 0.18
C ALA A 38 -19.82 15.67 0.57
N PRO A 39 -19.79 15.99 1.88
CA PRO A 39 -19.78 17.37 2.35
C PRO A 39 -18.50 18.08 1.91
N LYS A 40 -18.54 19.42 1.81
CA LYS A 40 -17.41 20.22 1.31
C LYS A 40 -16.09 19.99 2.06
N ILE A 41 -16.17 19.67 3.35
CA ILE A 41 -15.00 19.37 4.19
C ILE A 41 -14.33 18.04 3.80
N LEU A 42 -15.11 17.07 3.33
CA LEU A 42 -14.66 15.71 3.03
C LEU A 42 -14.17 15.60 1.57
N ARG A 43 -14.75 16.35 0.63
CA ARG A 43 -14.43 16.27 -0.81
C ARG A 43 -12.93 16.33 -1.16
N PRO A 44 -12.09 17.19 -0.54
CA PRO A 44 -10.66 17.23 -0.86
C PRO A 44 -9.90 15.95 -0.46
N ARG A 45 -10.47 15.17 0.46
CA ARG A 45 -9.91 13.94 1.02
C ARG A 45 -10.40 12.70 0.30
N LEU A 46 -11.38 12.82 -0.59
CA LEU A 46 -11.95 11.72 -1.33
C LEU A 46 -11.57 11.78 -2.81
N SER A 47 -11.33 10.61 -3.38
CA SER A 47 -10.87 10.46 -4.75
C SER A 47 -11.50 9.22 -5.37
N LEU A 48 -11.76 9.28 -6.68
CA LEU A 48 -12.23 8.12 -7.44
C LEU A 48 -11.03 7.38 -8.01
N GLU A 49 -11.05 6.07 -7.86
CA GLU A 49 -10.04 5.19 -8.43
C GLU A 49 -10.45 4.57 -9.78
N PHE A 50 -9.62 3.67 -10.29
CA PHE A 50 -9.81 2.98 -11.57
C PHE A 50 -11.19 2.30 -11.71
N ILE A 51 -11.71 1.76 -10.62
CA ILE A 51 -13.00 1.05 -10.56
C ILE A 51 -14.00 1.86 -9.73
N LYS A 52 -15.24 1.96 -10.20
CA LYS A 52 -16.31 2.72 -9.55
C LYS A 52 -16.74 2.16 -8.17
N SER A 53 -16.33 0.95 -7.81
CA SER A 53 -16.54 0.33 -6.50
C SER A 53 -15.42 0.60 -5.51
N ILE A 54 -14.44 1.44 -5.86
CA ILE A 54 -13.31 1.80 -5.01
C ILE A 54 -13.39 3.29 -4.67
N LEU A 55 -13.35 3.58 -3.37
CA LEU A 55 -13.26 4.93 -2.82
C LEU A 55 -11.86 5.13 -2.23
N GLU A 56 -11.11 6.08 -2.76
CA GLU A 56 -9.82 6.47 -2.18
C GLU A 56 -10.03 7.56 -1.14
N ILE A 57 -9.43 7.36 0.03
CA ILE A 57 -9.32 8.31 1.12
C ILE A 57 -7.86 8.72 1.25
N GLN A 58 -7.58 10.02 1.23
CA GLN A 58 -6.24 10.57 1.35
C GLN A 58 -6.17 11.61 2.47
N THR A 59 -5.10 11.61 3.27
CA THR A 59 -4.87 12.63 4.29
C THR A 59 -4.46 13.98 3.69
N GLY A 60 -4.28 14.99 4.54
CA GLY A 60 -3.40 16.12 4.23
C GLY A 60 -1.93 15.73 4.22
N ILE A 61 -1.08 16.76 4.13
CA ILE A 61 0.33 16.63 4.54
C ILE A 61 0.33 16.73 6.06
N CYS A 62 0.74 15.66 6.73
CA CYS A 62 0.76 15.51 8.18
C CYS A 62 2.20 15.65 8.69
N ASP A 63 2.42 16.34 9.80
CA ASP A 63 3.76 16.50 10.36
C ASP A 63 4.18 15.27 11.19
N ASP A 64 3.20 14.59 11.81
CA ASP A 64 3.42 13.37 12.60
C ASP A 64 2.27 12.35 12.48
N LEU A 65 2.40 11.21 13.17
CA LEU A 65 1.40 10.14 13.17
C LEU A 65 0.08 10.51 13.85
N ARG A 66 0.08 11.49 14.77
CA ARG A 66 -1.16 11.93 15.43
C ARG A 66 -2.00 12.74 14.46
N ASP A 67 -1.37 13.55 13.62
CA ASP A 67 -2.05 14.24 12.52
C ASP A 67 -2.66 13.23 11.54
N VAL A 68 -1.91 12.18 11.18
CA VAL A 68 -2.42 11.08 10.33
C VAL A 68 -3.62 10.39 10.98
N GLU A 69 -3.51 10.01 12.26
CA GLU A 69 -4.58 9.36 13.00
C GLU A 69 -5.84 10.23 13.06
N ASN A 70 -5.70 11.51 13.41
CA ASN A 70 -6.83 12.42 13.52
C ASN A 70 -7.52 12.66 12.17
N ASP A 71 -6.74 12.90 11.09
CA ASP A 71 -7.29 13.13 9.76
C ASP A 71 -8.00 11.87 9.24
N LEU A 72 -7.36 10.70 9.33
CA LEU A 72 -7.97 9.45 8.88
C LEU A 72 -9.17 9.04 9.72
N LEU A 73 -9.13 9.18 11.05
CA LEU A 73 -10.26 8.85 11.91
C LEU A 73 -11.49 9.68 11.52
N GLN A 74 -11.32 11.00 11.36
CA GLN A 74 -12.41 11.88 10.96
C GLN A 74 -12.89 11.56 9.53
N THR A 75 -11.97 11.40 8.59
CA THR A 75 -12.29 11.22 7.18
C THR A 75 -12.95 9.86 6.91
N CYS A 76 -12.42 8.78 7.48
CA CYS A 76 -13.01 7.44 7.37
C CYS A 76 -14.37 7.37 8.06
N ALA A 77 -14.53 7.93 9.26
CA ALA A 77 -15.83 7.92 9.95
C ALA A 77 -16.91 8.65 9.14
N LEU A 78 -16.61 9.83 8.59
CA LEU A 78 -17.54 10.57 7.74
C LEU A 78 -17.85 9.84 6.41
N ALA A 79 -16.86 9.16 5.83
CA ALA A 79 -17.06 8.38 4.62
C ALA A 79 -17.93 7.12 4.87
N GLU A 80 -17.75 6.47 6.03
CA GLU A 80 -18.59 5.36 6.47
C GLU A 80 -20.04 5.79 6.75
N GLU A 81 -20.24 6.93 7.44
CA GLU A 81 -21.56 7.51 7.64
C GLU A 81 -22.25 7.78 6.29
N LEU A 82 -21.53 8.37 5.35
CA LEU A 82 -22.05 8.65 4.01
C LEU A 82 -22.40 7.38 3.22
N ALA A 83 -21.60 6.32 3.35
CA ALA A 83 -21.91 5.02 2.76
C ALA A 83 -23.15 4.40 3.40
N ALA A 84 -23.25 4.45 4.74
CA ALA A 84 -24.36 3.89 5.50
C ALA A 84 -25.69 4.60 5.20
N ASP A 85 -25.69 5.92 5.00
CA ASP A 85 -26.86 6.70 4.58
C ASP A 85 -27.44 6.25 3.22
N ASN A 86 -26.65 5.49 2.45
CA ASN A 86 -27.03 4.94 1.15
C ASN A 86 -27.14 3.40 1.15
N ASP A 87 -27.27 2.76 2.32
CA ASP A 87 -27.32 1.28 2.49
C ASP A 87 -26.04 0.54 2.02
N PHE A 88 -24.89 1.21 2.06
CA PHE A 88 -23.59 0.65 1.67
C PHE A 88 -22.63 0.55 2.86
N ILE A 89 -21.59 -0.27 2.69
CA ILE A 89 -20.50 -0.42 3.66
C ILE A 89 -19.15 -0.16 2.99
N LEU A 90 -18.23 0.45 3.73
CA LEU A 90 -16.82 0.48 3.37
C LEU A 90 -16.14 -0.78 3.91
N TYR A 91 -15.31 -1.40 3.08
CA TYR A 91 -14.60 -2.64 3.40
C TYR A 91 -13.09 -2.44 3.22
N ALA A 92 -12.34 -2.70 4.29
CA ALA A 92 -10.88 -2.60 4.30
C ALA A 92 -10.25 -3.98 4.06
N ALA A 93 -9.83 -4.22 2.83
CA ALA A 93 -8.98 -5.34 2.42
C ALA A 93 -8.50 -5.07 1.00
N SER A 94 -7.44 -5.75 0.57
CA SER A 94 -6.84 -5.51 -0.74
C SER A 94 -7.54 -6.18 -1.91
N LEU A 95 -8.34 -7.22 -1.64
CA LEU A 95 -9.17 -7.92 -2.61
C LEU A 95 -10.49 -8.34 -1.99
N HIS A 96 -11.57 -8.24 -2.76
CA HIS A 96 -12.86 -8.79 -2.37
C HIS A 96 -12.81 -10.33 -2.45
N PRO A 97 -13.32 -11.08 -1.46
CA PRO A 97 -13.17 -12.54 -1.48
C PRO A 97 -13.86 -13.26 -2.65
N PHE A 98 -14.99 -12.73 -3.12
CA PHE A 98 -15.82 -13.40 -4.13
C PHE A 98 -16.31 -12.52 -5.28
N ALA A 99 -15.97 -11.23 -5.30
CA ALA A 99 -16.38 -10.39 -6.42
C ALA A 99 -15.67 -10.84 -7.69
N ARG A 100 -16.35 -10.72 -8.82
CA ARG A 100 -15.81 -11.07 -10.14
C ARG A 100 -15.26 -9.83 -10.81
N ALA A 101 -14.09 -9.94 -11.43
CA ALA A 101 -13.47 -8.80 -12.10
C ALA A 101 -14.25 -8.37 -13.35
N ASP A 102 -14.85 -9.34 -14.04
CA ASP A 102 -15.69 -9.09 -15.22
C ASP A 102 -16.94 -8.26 -14.92
N ASP A 103 -17.40 -8.24 -13.65
CA ASP A 103 -18.60 -7.51 -13.24
C ASP A 103 -18.30 -6.05 -12.85
N GLN A 104 -17.02 -5.65 -12.80
CA GLN A 104 -16.62 -4.34 -12.30
C GLN A 104 -16.72 -3.23 -13.35
N GLU A 105 -17.25 -2.09 -12.94
CA GLU A 105 -17.36 -0.91 -13.80
C GLU A 105 -16.15 0.02 -13.66
N LEU A 106 -15.59 0.42 -14.80
CA LEU A 106 -14.47 1.33 -14.86
C LEU A 106 -14.90 2.79 -14.69
N SER A 107 -14.04 3.57 -14.06
CA SER A 107 -14.19 5.02 -13.95
C SER A 107 -14.08 5.70 -15.33
N GLU A 108 -14.84 6.78 -15.51
CA GLU A 108 -15.02 7.43 -16.83
C GLU A 108 -13.89 8.41 -17.20
N LYS A 109 -12.88 8.58 -16.32
CA LYS A 109 -11.74 9.46 -16.59
C LYS A 109 -10.98 8.97 -17.83
N GLU A 110 -10.64 9.88 -18.75
CA GLU A 110 -9.97 9.51 -20.01
C GLU A 110 -8.66 8.74 -19.81
N ARG A 111 -7.90 9.08 -18.77
CA ARG A 111 -6.69 8.34 -18.40
C ARG A 111 -6.95 6.84 -18.20
N TYR A 112 -8.02 6.49 -17.52
CA TYR A 112 -8.35 5.09 -17.23
C TYR A 112 -8.83 4.34 -18.47
N LYS A 113 -9.55 5.02 -19.38
CA LYS A 113 -9.90 4.44 -20.69
C LYS A 113 -8.66 4.10 -21.51
N MET A 114 -7.67 5.00 -21.56
CA MET A 114 -6.40 4.73 -22.25
C MET A 114 -5.65 3.55 -21.63
N ILE A 115 -5.55 3.50 -20.30
CA ILE A 115 -4.92 2.38 -19.57
C ILE A 115 -5.62 1.05 -19.92
N MET A 116 -6.96 1.02 -19.94
CA MET A 116 -7.70 -0.20 -20.26
C MET A 116 -7.54 -0.62 -21.73
N GLN A 117 -7.46 0.35 -22.66
CA GLN A 117 -7.17 0.06 -24.07
C GLN A 117 -5.77 -0.56 -24.26
N GLU A 118 -4.80 -0.21 -23.43
CA GLU A 118 -3.47 -0.81 -23.49
C GLU A 118 -3.44 -2.19 -22.80
N LEU A 119 -3.94 -2.27 -21.56
CA LEU A 119 -3.78 -3.47 -20.72
C LEU A 119 -4.74 -4.62 -21.08
N GLN A 120 -5.86 -4.34 -21.75
CA GLN A 120 -6.83 -5.35 -22.18
C GLN A 120 -7.22 -6.31 -21.05
N ILE A 121 -7.14 -7.63 -21.26
CA ILE A 121 -7.52 -8.64 -20.26
C ILE A 121 -6.72 -8.53 -18.96
N ILE A 122 -5.48 -8.02 -19.01
CA ILE A 122 -4.67 -7.80 -17.81
C ILE A 122 -5.30 -6.70 -16.95
N GLY A 123 -5.71 -5.60 -17.58
CA GLY A 123 -6.40 -4.50 -16.88
C GLY A 123 -7.79 -4.88 -16.37
N ARG A 124 -8.52 -5.75 -17.08
CA ARG A 124 -9.87 -6.18 -16.65
C ARG A 124 -9.89 -7.02 -15.39
N ARG A 125 -8.78 -7.70 -15.04
CA ARG A 125 -8.64 -8.47 -13.80
C ARG A 125 -8.29 -7.59 -12.59
N PHE A 126 -8.05 -6.31 -12.82
CA PHE A 126 -7.47 -5.41 -11.84
C PHE A 126 -8.55 -4.85 -10.91
N ILE A 127 -9.06 -5.68 -10.00
CA ILE A 127 -9.74 -5.22 -8.78
C ILE A 127 -8.68 -5.21 -7.70
N SER A 128 -8.20 -4.06 -7.27
CA SER A 128 -7.15 -4.02 -6.26
C SER A 128 -7.20 -2.75 -5.44
N GLN A 129 -6.99 -2.88 -4.14
CA GLN A 129 -6.85 -1.77 -3.21
C GLN A 129 -5.55 -1.85 -2.43
N GLY A 130 -4.90 -0.72 -2.17
CA GLY A 130 -3.65 -0.63 -1.42
C GLY A 130 -3.69 0.37 -0.27
N LEU A 131 -2.59 0.33 0.47
CA LEU A 131 -2.15 1.40 1.35
C LEU A 131 -0.96 2.07 0.67
N HIS A 132 -1.06 3.36 0.36
CA HIS A 132 0.09 4.15 -0.09
C HIS A 132 0.53 5.12 1.00
N VAL A 133 1.84 5.20 1.20
CA VAL A 133 2.44 6.08 2.20
C VAL A 133 3.49 6.95 1.52
N HIS A 134 3.25 8.25 1.52
CA HIS A 134 4.19 9.28 1.12
C HIS A 134 5.00 9.71 2.33
N VAL A 135 6.33 9.74 2.18
CA VAL A 135 7.24 10.30 3.18
C VAL A 135 8.04 11.43 2.55
N GLY A 136 7.96 12.62 3.13
CA GLY A 136 8.65 13.82 2.67
C GLY A 136 10.17 13.64 2.70
N MET A 137 10.85 14.13 1.65
CA MET A 137 12.31 14.12 1.56
C MET A 137 12.86 15.54 1.39
N PRO A 138 14.05 15.83 1.92
CA PRO A 138 14.65 17.16 1.83
C PRO A 138 15.06 17.52 0.39
N ASP A 139 15.47 16.53 -0.40
CA ASP A 139 15.93 16.71 -1.77
C ASP A 139 15.83 15.41 -2.60
N GLY A 140 16.05 15.55 -3.91
CA GLY A 140 16.00 14.44 -4.86
C GLY A 140 17.08 13.39 -4.63
N GLU A 141 18.28 13.76 -4.19
CA GLU A 141 19.37 12.80 -3.94
C GLU A 141 19.02 11.88 -2.77
N THR A 142 18.48 12.46 -1.70
CA THR A 142 17.97 11.72 -0.54
C THR A 142 16.81 10.81 -0.94
N ALA A 143 15.88 11.31 -1.78
CA ALA A 143 14.78 10.50 -2.29
C ALA A 143 15.26 9.28 -3.09
N ILE A 144 16.26 9.43 -3.96
CA ILE A 144 16.85 8.32 -4.73
C ILE A 144 17.53 7.31 -3.83
N LYS A 145 18.37 7.78 -2.89
CA LYS A 145 19.03 6.93 -1.90
C LYS A 145 18.00 6.10 -1.12
N VAL A 146 16.96 6.74 -0.59
CA VAL A 146 15.89 6.05 0.17
C VAL A 146 15.15 5.07 -0.73
N CYS A 147 14.75 5.44 -1.94
CA CYS A 147 14.12 4.53 -2.89
C CYS A 147 14.97 3.28 -3.17
N ASN A 148 16.26 3.44 -3.45
CA ASN A 148 17.15 2.30 -3.71
C ASN A 148 17.24 1.34 -2.53
N LEU A 149 17.44 1.88 -1.32
CA LEU A 149 17.62 1.07 -0.11
C LEU A 149 16.31 0.43 0.36
N ILE A 150 15.19 1.17 0.34
CA ILE A 150 13.92 0.71 0.90
C ILE A 150 13.36 -0.49 0.15
N GLN A 151 13.74 -0.70 -1.12
CA GLN A 151 13.41 -1.91 -1.90
C GLN A 151 13.75 -3.21 -1.16
N ALA A 152 14.83 -3.24 -0.37
CA ALA A 152 15.22 -4.39 0.45
C ALA A 152 14.18 -4.75 1.53
N PHE A 153 13.45 -3.75 2.03
CA PHE A 153 12.54 -3.86 3.16
C PHE A 153 11.06 -3.87 2.75
N LEU A 154 10.72 -3.51 1.50
CA LEU A 154 9.35 -3.59 0.98
C LEU A 154 8.68 -4.96 1.21
N PRO A 155 9.37 -6.11 1.05
CA PRO A 155 8.76 -7.41 1.35
C PRO A 155 8.39 -7.59 2.83
N ILE A 156 9.07 -6.93 3.77
CA ILE A 156 8.70 -6.93 5.19
C ILE A 156 7.38 -6.18 5.37
N PHE A 157 7.23 -4.99 4.78
CA PHE A 157 5.97 -4.23 4.83
C PHE A 157 4.81 -5.01 4.19
N LEU A 158 5.07 -5.68 3.06
CA LEU A 158 4.09 -6.56 2.43
C LEU A 158 3.68 -7.71 3.37
N SER A 159 4.65 -8.38 4.00
CA SER A 159 4.37 -9.50 4.91
C SER A 159 3.52 -9.12 6.13
N LEU A 160 3.61 -7.86 6.57
CA LEU A 160 2.85 -7.29 7.68
C LEU A 160 1.46 -6.77 7.26
N SER A 161 1.24 -6.53 5.97
CA SER A 161 0.01 -5.90 5.47
C SER A 161 -0.95 -6.84 4.74
N CYS A 162 -0.54 -8.08 4.44
CA CYS A 162 -1.32 -9.07 3.70
C CYS A 162 -2.82 -9.10 4.09
N SER A 163 -3.68 -8.90 3.09
CA SER A 163 -5.14 -8.89 3.26
C SER A 163 -5.90 -9.37 2.01
N SER A 164 -5.25 -10.14 1.14
CA SER A 164 -5.84 -10.60 -0.11
C SER A 164 -5.63 -12.08 -0.42
N PRO A 165 -6.08 -13.01 0.45
CA PRO A 165 -5.90 -14.45 0.20
C PRO A 165 -6.86 -15.05 -0.81
N PHE A 166 -7.98 -14.37 -1.08
CA PHE A 166 -9.08 -14.84 -1.91
C PHE A 166 -9.23 -14.01 -3.17
N TYR A 167 -9.66 -14.64 -4.26
CA TYR A 167 -9.98 -13.98 -5.52
C TYR A 167 -11.05 -14.76 -6.28
N GLU A 168 -12.14 -14.08 -6.67
CA GLU A 168 -13.27 -14.66 -7.43
C GLU A 168 -13.82 -15.95 -6.82
N GLY A 169 -13.92 -15.99 -5.49
CA GLY A 169 -14.53 -17.10 -4.74
C GLY A 169 -13.58 -18.29 -4.59
N LYS A 170 -12.28 -18.08 -4.73
CA LYS A 170 -11.26 -19.12 -4.60
C LYS A 170 -10.19 -18.72 -3.58
N ASP A 171 -9.79 -19.70 -2.79
CA ASP A 171 -8.51 -19.68 -2.08
C ASP A 171 -7.38 -19.72 -3.10
N THR A 172 -6.62 -18.63 -3.19
CA THR A 172 -5.51 -18.50 -4.12
C THR A 172 -4.27 -19.27 -3.65
N GLY A 173 -4.24 -19.62 -2.37
CA GLY A 173 -3.06 -20.11 -1.68
C GLY A 173 -2.03 -19.04 -1.35
N LEU A 174 -2.22 -17.77 -1.74
CA LEU A 174 -1.37 -16.64 -1.35
C LEU A 174 -2.01 -15.88 -0.18
N LEU A 175 -1.22 -15.10 0.57
CA LEU A 175 -1.74 -14.16 1.57
C LEU A 175 -1.87 -12.73 1.02
N SER A 176 -1.07 -12.38 0.00
CA SER A 176 -1.28 -11.21 -0.86
C SER A 176 -1.33 -11.64 -2.33
N TYR A 177 -2.53 -11.92 -2.84
CA TYR A 177 -2.73 -12.12 -4.27
C TYR A 177 -2.77 -10.79 -5.05
N ARG A 178 -3.11 -9.67 -4.37
CA ARG A 178 -3.00 -8.31 -4.94
C ARG A 178 -1.65 -8.08 -5.59
N THR A 179 -0.58 -8.47 -4.91
CA THR A 179 0.78 -8.34 -5.42
C THR A 179 0.96 -8.98 -6.81
N LYS A 180 0.31 -10.13 -7.05
CA LYS A 180 0.39 -10.84 -8.33
C LYS A 180 -0.45 -10.22 -9.44
N LEU A 181 -1.53 -9.52 -9.09
CA LEU A 181 -2.30 -8.73 -10.06
C LEU A 181 -1.52 -7.49 -10.53
N PHE A 182 -0.67 -6.91 -9.69
CA PHE A 182 0.22 -5.82 -10.09
C PHE A 182 1.39 -6.30 -10.96
N GLU A 183 2.04 -7.41 -10.60
CA GLU A 183 3.25 -7.89 -11.30
C GLU A 183 3.06 -8.29 -12.78
N VAL A 184 1.82 -8.45 -13.24
CA VAL A 184 1.51 -8.70 -14.65
C VAL A 184 1.49 -7.42 -15.49
N LEU A 185 1.50 -6.25 -14.86
CA LEU A 185 1.52 -4.96 -15.56
C LEU A 185 2.94 -4.65 -16.08
N PRO A 186 3.09 -4.09 -17.29
CA PRO A 186 4.39 -3.97 -17.96
C PRO A 186 5.45 -3.14 -17.19
N LEU A 187 5.02 -2.14 -16.43
CA LEU A 187 5.88 -1.20 -15.71
C LEU A 187 5.71 -1.31 -14.18
N ALA A 188 5.22 -2.45 -13.70
CA ALA A 188 5.00 -2.67 -12.28
C ALA A 188 6.13 -3.42 -11.57
N GLY A 189 6.22 -3.16 -10.26
CA GLY A 189 7.10 -3.88 -9.35
C GLY A 189 8.44 -3.19 -9.10
N LEU A 190 9.53 -3.93 -9.25
CA LEU A 190 10.88 -3.46 -8.94
C LEU A 190 11.40 -2.53 -10.04
N PHE A 191 12.23 -1.57 -9.65
CA PHE A 191 12.97 -0.71 -10.59
C PHE A 191 14.48 -0.94 -10.47
N GLU A 192 15.19 -0.52 -11.52
CA GLU A 192 16.65 -0.65 -11.59
C GLU A 192 17.35 0.34 -10.65
N TYR A 193 18.57 0.01 -10.24
CA TYR A 193 19.35 0.90 -9.39
C TYR A 193 19.53 2.28 -10.05
N MET A 194 19.19 3.34 -9.31
CA MET A 194 19.35 4.73 -9.75
C MET A 194 20.59 5.34 -9.09
N GLU A 195 21.48 5.94 -9.86
CA GLU A 195 22.77 6.43 -9.33
C GLU A 195 22.63 7.73 -8.54
N ASN A 196 21.75 8.61 -8.99
CA ASN A 196 21.51 9.95 -8.45
C ASN A 196 20.20 10.50 -9.05
N TRP A 197 19.82 11.71 -8.64
CA TRP A 197 18.60 12.37 -9.14
C TRP A 197 18.60 12.56 -10.66
N ASN A 198 19.73 12.93 -11.25
CA ASN A 198 19.81 13.16 -12.69
C ASN A 198 19.61 11.87 -13.49
N HIS A 199 20.16 10.73 -13.03
CA HIS A 199 19.92 9.43 -13.66
C HIS A 199 18.42 9.10 -13.69
N PHE A 200 17.69 9.36 -12.59
CA PHE A 200 16.23 9.20 -12.59
C PHE A 200 15.55 10.13 -13.60
N VAL A 201 15.91 11.41 -13.63
CA VAL A 201 15.32 12.39 -14.57
C VAL A 201 15.57 11.97 -16.02
N ASP A 202 16.78 11.54 -16.35
CA ASP A 202 17.16 11.09 -17.69
C ASP A 202 16.35 9.85 -18.10
N GLN A 203 16.19 8.87 -17.20
CA GLN A 203 15.34 7.70 -17.46
C GLN A 203 13.89 8.08 -17.73
N ILE A 204 13.30 8.99 -16.93
CA ILE A 204 11.92 9.42 -17.14
C ILE A 204 11.75 10.15 -18.48
N GLU A 205 12.67 11.05 -18.83
CA GLU A 205 12.59 11.79 -20.08
C GLU A 205 12.81 10.87 -21.30
N ASP A 206 13.67 9.86 -21.21
CA ASP A 206 13.81 8.84 -22.25
C ASP A 206 12.53 8.01 -22.42
N LEU A 207 11.91 7.53 -21.32
CA LEU A 207 10.65 6.79 -21.39
C LEU A 207 9.52 7.63 -22.02
N ARG A 208 9.46 8.93 -21.70
CA ARG A 208 8.49 9.86 -22.29
C ARG A 208 8.77 10.12 -23.77
N LYS A 209 10.03 10.31 -24.14
CA LYS A 209 10.46 10.50 -25.53
C LYS A 209 10.08 9.33 -26.42
N TYR A 210 10.14 8.10 -25.90
CA TYR A 210 9.72 6.89 -26.63
C TYR A 210 8.21 6.59 -26.52
N GLY A 211 7.44 7.43 -25.83
CA GLY A 211 5.99 7.24 -25.66
C GLY A 211 5.62 6.07 -24.76
N ILE A 212 6.54 5.56 -23.94
CA ILE A 212 6.31 4.45 -23.02
C ILE A 212 5.47 4.90 -21.82
N ILE A 213 5.69 6.14 -21.34
CA ILE A 213 4.89 6.77 -20.28
C ILE A 213 4.44 8.17 -20.68
N GLY A 214 3.25 8.58 -20.23
CA GLY A 214 2.81 9.98 -20.29
C GLY A 214 3.39 10.80 -19.14
N GLY A 215 3.61 10.16 -17.99
CA GLY A 215 4.32 10.72 -16.86
C GLY A 215 4.63 9.70 -15.77
N ILE A 216 5.21 10.18 -14.67
CA ILE A 216 5.69 9.34 -13.55
C ILE A 216 4.58 8.45 -12.96
N ARG A 217 3.32 8.89 -13.01
CA ARG A 217 2.17 8.13 -12.51
C ARG A 217 1.89 6.83 -13.29
N ASP A 218 2.49 6.63 -14.47
CA ASP A 218 2.36 5.41 -15.27
C ASP A 218 3.39 4.33 -14.88
N LEU A 219 4.32 4.67 -13.98
CA LEU A 219 5.24 3.72 -13.36
C LEU A 219 4.60 3.10 -12.13
N TRP A 220 4.12 1.85 -12.23
CA TRP A 220 3.47 1.14 -11.12
C TRP A 220 4.49 0.45 -10.20
N TRP A 221 5.56 1.15 -9.86
CA TRP A 221 6.63 0.64 -9.01
C TRP A 221 6.15 0.45 -7.57
N ASP A 222 6.73 -0.54 -6.88
CA ASP A 222 6.42 -0.84 -5.47
C ASP A 222 6.82 0.32 -4.53
N THR A 223 7.78 1.15 -4.96
CA THR A 223 8.08 2.45 -4.38
C THR A 223 8.61 3.39 -5.46
N ARG A 224 8.45 4.71 -5.29
CA ARG A 224 8.75 5.70 -6.33
C ARG A 224 9.04 7.09 -5.74
N PRO A 225 10.00 7.85 -6.29
CA PRO A 225 10.12 9.26 -5.98
C PRO A 225 8.98 10.05 -6.65
N ASN A 226 8.34 10.95 -5.90
CA ASN A 226 7.35 11.89 -6.40
C ASN A 226 7.89 13.33 -6.27
N PRO A 227 8.52 13.89 -7.32
CA PRO A 227 9.11 15.22 -7.28
C PRO A 227 8.10 16.36 -7.08
N GLN A 228 6.85 16.18 -7.52
CA GLN A 228 5.82 17.21 -7.35
C GLN A 228 5.42 17.36 -5.87
N PHE A 229 5.36 16.25 -5.14
CA PHE A 229 5.06 16.26 -3.71
C PHE A 229 6.30 16.31 -2.82
N GLY A 230 7.48 16.09 -3.38
CA GLY A 230 8.71 16.08 -2.61
C GLY A 230 8.82 14.88 -1.69
N THR A 231 8.38 13.70 -2.15
CA THR A 231 8.23 12.52 -1.31
C THR A 231 8.83 11.27 -1.95
N VAL A 232 9.16 10.27 -1.14
CA VAL A 232 9.19 8.87 -1.58
C VAL A 232 7.84 8.24 -1.24
N GLU A 233 7.23 7.59 -2.23
CA GLU A 233 5.93 6.95 -2.14
C GLU A 233 6.10 5.44 -2.03
N ILE A 234 5.56 4.81 -0.99
CA ILE A 234 5.59 3.37 -0.75
C ILE A 234 4.22 2.80 -1.12
N ARG A 235 4.19 1.84 -2.05
CA ARG A 235 2.95 1.32 -2.68
C ARG A 235 2.82 -0.20 -2.64
N VAL A 236 3.81 -0.88 -2.07
CA VAL A 236 3.86 -2.35 -1.99
C VAL A 236 2.74 -2.93 -1.11
N CYS A 237 2.27 -2.18 -0.12
CA CYS A 237 1.40 -2.69 0.93
C CYS A 237 0.02 -3.07 0.38
N ASP A 238 -0.45 -4.23 0.84
CA ASP A 238 -1.88 -4.49 0.94
C ASP A 238 -2.50 -3.47 1.92
N LEU A 239 -3.81 -3.23 1.86
CA LEU A 239 -4.57 -2.48 2.87
C LEU A 239 -4.83 -3.36 4.10
N PRO A 240 -4.23 -3.10 5.28
CA PRO A 240 -4.57 -3.81 6.51
C PRO A 240 -6.05 -3.69 6.88
N VAL A 241 -6.58 -4.73 7.50
CA VAL A 241 -8.01 -4.81 7.85
C VAL A 241 -8.40 -4.03 9.12
N LYS A 242 -7.40 -3.57 9.89
CA LYS A 242 -7.59 -2.81 11.13
C LYS A 242 -6.94 -1.44 11.03
N PHE A 243 -7.64 -0.42 11.54
CA PHE A 243 -7.16 0.96 11.57
C PHE A 243 -5.84 1.10 12.33
N THR A 244 -5.72 0.45 13.49
CA THR A 244 -4.49 0.43 14.30
C THR A 244 -3.31 -0.19 13.56
N SER A 245 -3.56 -1.20 12.70
CA SER A 245 -2.52 -1.83 11.88
C SER A 245 -2.05 -0.92 10.74
N ILE A 246 -2.93 -0.08 10.19
CA ILE A 246 -2.56 0.95 9.21
C ILE A 246 -1.59 1.93 9.85
N LEU A 247 -1.93 2.49 11.03
CA LEU A 247 -1.07 3.44 11.73
C LEU A 247 0.28 2.84 12.12
N ALA A 248 0.30 1.57 12.56
CA ALA A 248 1.53 0.86 12.89
C ALA A 248 2.47 0.72 11.67
N LEU A 249 1.90 0.42 10.50
CA LEU A 249 2.65 0.33 9.25
C LEU A 249 3.14 1.69 8.76
N VAL A 250 2.32 2.74 8.87
CA VAL A 250 2.74 4.11 8.54
C VAL A 250 3.92 4.55 9.43
N ALA A 251 3.86 4.27 10.75
CA ALA A 251 4.94 4.55 11.68
C ALA A 251 6.23 3.79 11.32
N LEU A 252 6.12 2.50 10.97
CA LEU A 252 7.26 1.70 10.53
C LEU A 252 7.89 2.25 9.24
N ILE A 253 7.06 2.62 8.26
CA ILE A 253 7.51 3.15 6.97
C ILE A 253 8.20 4.51 7.15
N GLN A 254 7.58 5.44 7.89
CA GLN A 254 8.17 6.75 8.18
C GLN A 254 9.52 6.60 8.90
N SER A 255 9.56 5.78 9.95
CA SER A 255 10.79 5.55 10.72
C SER A 255 11.87 4.86 9.90
N THR A 256 11.50 3.93 9.02
CA THR A 256 12.45 3.27 8.10
C THR A 256 13.00 4.26 7.08
N ALA A 257 12.15 5.10 6.49
CA ALA A 257 12.58 6.09 5.51
C ALA A 257 13.52 7.12 6.14
N ALA A 258 13.21 7.61 7.34
CA ALA A 258 14.08 8.52 8.10
C ALA A 258 15.42 7.86 8.46
N TRP A 259 15.40 6.60 8.94
CA TRP A 259 16.61 5.85 9.23
C TRP A 259 17.52 5.67 8.00
N LEU A 260 16.93 5.31 6.86
CA LEU A 260 17.68 5.17 5.62
C LEU A 260 18.25 6.51 5.15
N ALA A 261 17.50 7.59 5.29
CA ALA A 261 17.94 8.92 4.90
C ALA A 261 19.14 9.40 5.74
N GLU A 262 19.13 9.17 7.05
CA GLU A 262 20.11 9.76 7.98
C GLU A 262 21.34 8.89 8.24
N ASP A 263 21.16 7.59 8.54
CA ASP A 263 22.26 6.76 9.10
C ASP A 263 22.85 5.74 8.14
N VAL A 264 22.17 5.42 7.04
CA VAL A 264 22.70 4.43 6.08
C VAL A 264 23.58 5.12 5.04
N GLU A 265 24.86 4.76 4.98
CA GLU A 265 25.79 5.37 4.02
C GLU A 265 25.60 4.80 2.61
N GLY A 266 25.28 5.69 1.65
CA GLY A 266 25.14 5.35 0.24
C GLY A 266 24.07 4.31 -0.07
N SER A 267 24.06 3.84 -1.32
CA SER A 267 23.27 2.71 -1.78
C SER A 267 24.05 1.94 -2.84
N SER A 268 23.73 0.68 -3.04
CA SER A 268 24.30 -0.14 -4.12
C SER A 268 23.21 -0.95 -4.79
N ALA A 269 23.49 -1.45 -5.99
CA ALA A 269 22.55 -2.29 -6.71
C ALA A 269 22.28 -3.59 -5.93
N LEU A 270 21.01 -3.85 -5.65
CA LEU A 270 20.57 -5.06 -4.95
C LEU A 270 20.33 -6.19 -5.96
N SER A 271 20.49 -7.43 -5.50
CA SER A 271 20.19 -8.59 -6.35
C SER A 271 18.69 -8.64 -6.70
N PRO A 272 18.30 -8.49 -7.98
CA PRO A 272 16.89 -8.54 -8.37
C PRO A 272 16.27 -9.92 -8.11
N TYR A 273 17.09 -10.98 -8.09
CA TYR A 273 16.63 -12.32 -7.74
C TYR A 273 16.25 -12.44 -6.27
N LEU A 274 17.02 -11.82 -5.36
CA LEU A 274 16.69 -11.80 -3.93
C LEU A 274 15.44 -10.96 -3.67
N LEU A 275 15.34 -9.77 -4.30
CA LEU A 275 14.16 -8.92 -4.18
C LEU A 275 12.89 -9.65 -4.63
N LYS A 276 12.91 -10.28 -5.82
CA LYS A 276 11.78 -11.07 -6.34
C LYS A 276 11.47 -12.29 -5.45
N ALA A 277 12.49 -13.00 -4.97
CA ALA A 277 12.31 -14.16 -4.09
C ALA A 277 11.68 -13.76 -2.74
N ASN A 278 12.15 -12.68 -2.12
CA ASN A 278 11.57 -12.15 -0.89
C ASN A 278 10.13 -11.69 -1.10
N LYS A 279 9.86 -10.96 -2.18
CA LYS A 279 8.49 -10.51 -2.52
C LYS A 279 7.54 -11.70 -2.70
N TRP A 280 7.98 -12.76 -3.39
CA TRP A 280 7.22 -14.02 -3.48
C TRP A 280 6.97 -14.66 -2.11
N GLN A 281 8.00 -14.74 -1.27
CA GLN A 281 7.89 -15.33 0.07
C GLN A 281 6.92 -14.54 0.95
N ALA A 282 6.96 -13.21 0.91
CA ALA A 282 6.00 -12.35 1.60
C ALA A 282 4.58 -12.55 1.06
N ALA A 283 4.38 -12.50 -0.26
CA ALA A 283 3.06 -12.66 -0.86
C ALA A 283 2.44 -14.05 -0.61
N ARG A 284 3.24 -15.11 -0.64
CA ARG A 284 2.76 -16.49 -0.49
C ARG A 284 2.62 -16.93 0.97
N HIS A 285 3.54 -16.52 1.84
CA HIS A 285 3.69 -17.07 3.18
C HIS A 285 3.61 -16.00 4.29
N GLY A 286 3.48 -14.72 3.95
CA GLY A 286 3.40 -13.64 4.93
C GLY A 286 4.57 -13.66 5.90
N LEU A 287 4.26 -13.52 7.19
CA LEU A 287 5.25 -13.50 8.28
C LEU A 287 6.01 -14.84 8.45
N GLU A 288 5.44 -15.95 7.98
CA GLU A 288 6.08 -17.28 8.05
C GLU A 288 7.03 -17.56 6.87
N GLY A 289 7.06 -16.66 5.88
CA GLY A 289 7.94 -16.77 4.72
C GLY A 289 9.42 -16.60 5.07
N ARG A 290 10.28 -17.15 4.22
CA ARG A 290 11.73 -16.97 4.34
C ARG A 290 12.14 -15.62 3.75
N PHE A 291 12.89 -14.85 4.51
CA PHE A 291 13.50 -13.58 4.13
C PHE A 291 15.03 -13.71 4.11
N VAL A 292 15.66 -13.08 3.12
CA VAL A 292 17.10 -12.88 3.05
C VAL A 292 17.34 -11.39 2.85
N ASP A 293 18.00 -10.72 3.78
CA ASP A 293 18.28 -9.30 3.63
C ASP A 293 19.31 -9.07 2.50
N PRO A 294 18.93 -8.44 1.37
CA PRO A 294 19.87 -8.18 0.28
C PRO A 294 20.97 -7.17 0.64
N THR A 295 20.78 -6.36 1.70
CA THR A 295 21.77 -5.37 2.15
C THR A 295 22.66 -5.89 3.28
N ALA A 296 22.31 -7.05 3.87
CA ALA A 296 22.92 -7.60 5.08
C ALA A 296 22.92 -6.67 6.32
N ILE A 297 22.02 -5.68 6.37
CA ILE A 297 21.95 -4.69 7.47
C ILE A 297 21.17 -5.27 8.67
N LEU A 298 20.12 -6.04 8.41
CA LEU A 298 19.34 -6.77 9.42
C LEU A 298 19.98 -8.13 9.77
N GLY A 299 20.83 -8.66 8.89
CA GLY A 299 21.58 -9.89 9.08
C GLY A 299 22.04 -10.51 7.76
N ASP A 300 23.07 -11.35 7.82
CA ASP A 300 23.75 -11.99 6.68
C ASP A 300 23.28 -13.43 6.40
N HIS A 301 22.26 -13.91 7.13
CA HIS A 301 21.71 -15.26 7.01
C HIS A 301 20.20 -15.23 6.74
N PRO A 302 19.63 -16.26 6.08
CA PRO A 302 18.18 -16.38 5.93
C PRO A 302 17.46 -16.44 7.27
N MET A 303 16.33 -15.75 7.38
CA MET A 303 15.46 -15.72 8.56
C MET A 303 13.98 -15.75 8.16
N GLN A 304 13.06 -15.79 9.12
CA GLN A 304 11.64 -15.59 8.83
C GLN A 304 11.30 -14.10 8.75
N PHE A 305 10.28 -13.74 7.97
CA PHE A 305 9.76 -12.37 7.92
C PHE A 305 9.34 -11.84 9.29
N ARG A 306 8.76 -12.71 10.13
CA ARG A 306 8.45 -12.41 11.53
C ARG A 306 9.66 -11.87 12.31
N LEU A 307 10.80 -12.56 12.21
CA LEU A 307 12.03 -12.12 12.87
C LEU A 307 12.59 -10.85 12.22
N ALA A 308 12.58 -10.78 10.89
CA ALA A 308 13.02 -9.60 10.15
C ALA A 308 12.22 -8.34 10.55
N ALA A 309 10.89 -8.46 10.71
CA ALA A 309 10.02 -7.38 11.17
C ALA A 309 10.37 -6.93 12.60
N MET A 310 10.64 -7.87 13.52
CA MET A 310 11.09 -7.53 14.88
C MET A 310 12.44 -6.82 14.89
N ILE A 311 13.40 -7.28 14.08
CA ILE A 311 14.72 -6.64 13.97
C ILE A 311 14.59 -5.25 13.35
N LEU A 312 13.80 -5.10 12.28
CA LEU A 312 13.56 -3.79 11.65
C LEU A 312 12.88 -2.83 12.62
N LYS A 313 11.84 -3.26 13.35
CA LYS A 313 11.19 -2.48 14.42
C LYS A 313 12.21 -1.98 15.44
N SER A 314 13.07 -2.87 15.94
CA SER A 314 14.13 -2.51 16.89
C SER A 314 15.13 -1.51 16.28
N ARG A 315 15.53 -1.72 15.02
CA ARG A 315 16.46 -0.86 14.29
C ARG A 315 15.95 0.56 14.15
N VAL A 316 14.66 0.73 13.85
CA VAL A 316 14.06 2.05 13.61
C VAL A 316 13.46 2.68 14.86
N SER A 317 13.48 2.01 16.02
CA SER A 317 12.95 2.54 17.28
C SER A 317 13.52 3.92 17.66
N PRO A 318 14.84 4.21 17.53
CA PRO A 318 15.35 5.56 17.80
C PRO A 318 14.73 6.65 16.90
N TYR A 319 14.38 6.30 15.66
CA TYR A 319 13.72 7.19 14.71
C TYR A 319 12.26 7.38 15.04
N ALA A 320 11.58 6.32 15.46
CA ALA A 320 10.22 6.43 15.97
C ALA A 320 10.16 7.37 17.19
N SER A 321 11.14 7.28 18.11
CA SER A 321 11.25 8.21 19.24
C SER A 321 11.50 9.65 18.81
N LYS A 322 12.38 9.86 17.81
CA LYS A 322 12.66 11.18 17.25
C LYS A 322 11.42 11.79 16.58
N LEU A 323 10.60 10.97 15.92
CA LEU A 323 9.37 11.34 15.21
C LEU A 323 8.13 11.35 16.12
N GLY A 324 8.25 10.91 17.37
CA GLY A 324 7.16 10.85 18.33
C GLY A 324 6.09 9.79 18.02
N CYS A 325 6.46 8.70 17.33
CA CYS A 325 5.54 7.64 16.89
C CYS A 325 5.76 6.26 17.55
N ASP A 326 6.47 6.20 18.69
CA ASP A 326 6.75 4.95 19.42
C ASP A 326 5.49 4.13 19.72
N SER A 327 4.44 4.79 20.22
CA SER A 327 3.18 4.13 20.58
C SER A 327 2.51 3.45 19.38
N TYR A 328 2.61 4.05 18.20
CA TYR A 328 2.09 3.45 16.97
C TYR A 328 2.97 2.27 16.52
N LEU A 329 4.29 2.40 16.65
CA LEU A 329 5.23 1.33 16.32
C LEU A 329 5.05 0.10 17.25
N GLU A 330 4.64 0.31 18.50
CA GLU A 330 4.31 -0.77 19.44
C GLU A 330 3.17 -1.66 18.92
N HIS A 331 2.17 -1.09 18.23
CA HIS A 331 1.05 -1.86 17.67
C HIS A 331 1.47 -2.93 16.65
N LEU A 332 2.68 -2.85 16.07
CA LEU A 332 3.23 -3.91 15.24
C LEU A 332 3.32 -5.26 15.97
N ASP A 333 3.47 -5.28 17.29
CA ASP A 333 3.56 -6.54 18.05
C ASP A 333 2.28 -7.37 17.92
N SER A 334 1.13 -6.71 17.78
CA SER A 334 -0.15 -7.39 17.55
C SER A 334 -0.19 -8.09 16.19
N ILE A 335 0.34 -7.47 15.14
CA ILE A 335 0.43 -8.03 13.79
C ILE A 335 1.46 -9.15 13.77
N ILE A 336 2.65 -8.88 14.34
CA ILE A 336 3.73 -9.84 14.42
C ILE A 336 3.19 -11.08 15.14
N SER A 337 2.73 -11.00 16.38
CA SER A 337 2.28 -12.18 17.15
C SER A 337 0.97 -12.79 16.63
N GLY A 338 -0.01 -11.99 16.21
CA GLY A 338 -1.37 -12.43 15.90
C GLY A 338 -1.63 -12.78 14.44
N GLY A 339 -0.71 -12.42 13.54
CA GLY A 339 -0.90 -12.53 12.09
C GLY A 339 -1.64 -11.35 11.49
N THR A 340 -1.74 -11.36 10.18
CA THR A 340 -2.32 -10.31 9.33
C THR A 340 -3.81 -10.52 9.07
N GLY A 341 -4.44 -9.58 8.38
CA GLY A 341 -5.83 -9.72 7.92
C GLY A 341 -6.04 -10.98 7.07
N ALA A 342 -5.09 -11.33 6.21
CA ALA A 342 -5.16 -12.55 5.42
C ALA A 342 -5.18 -13.82 6.29
N ASP A 343 -4.40 -13.87 7.37
CA ASP A 343 -4.39 -15.01 8.30
C ASP A 343 -5.76 -15.19 8.98
N HIS A 344 -6.41 -14.07 9.33
CA HIS A 344 -7.71 -14.06 9.98
C HIS A 344 -8.81 -14.47 8.99
N MET A 345 -8.80 -13.91 7.78
CA MET A 345 -9.68 -14.31 6.67
C MET A 345 -9.60 -15.81 6.37
N CYS A 346 -8.39 -16.34 6.24
CA CYS A 346 -8.16 -17.77 6.01
C CYS A 346 -8.72 -18.63 7.15
N ARG A 347 -8.50 -18.23 8.42
CA ARG A 347 -9.02 -18.95 9.59
C ARG A 347 -10.54 -18.96 9.61
N ILE A 348 -11.18 -17.83 9.33
CA ILE A 348 -12.66 -17.73 9.26
C ILE A 348 -13.19 -18.63 8.15
N TYR A 349 -12.60 -18.56 6.95
CA TYR A 349 -13.05 -19.39 5.82
C TYR A 349 -12.83 -20.88 6.06
N GLN A 350 -11.70 -21.29 6.64
CA GLN A 350 -11.44 -22.70 7.00
C GLN A 350 -12.46 -23.25 8.00
N ASN A 351 -12.95 -22.42 8.92
CA ASN A 351 -13.94 -22.81 9.92
C ASN A 351 -15.38 -22.81 9.39
N THR A 352 -15.69 -21.98 8.39
CA THR A 352 -17.07 -21.68 7.98
C THR A 352 -17.41 -22.14 6.57
N GLY A 353 -16.43 -22.20 5.66
CA GLY A 353 -16.61 -22.41 4.23
C GLY A 353 -17.35 -21.28 3.52
N ASP A 354 -17.49 -20.10 4.15
CA ASP A 354 -18.41 -19.04 3.70
C ASP A 354 -17.72 -17.68 3.61
N PHE A 355 -17.61 -17.15 2.38
CA PHE A 355 -17.01 -15.85 2.16
C PHE A 355 -17.84 -14.68 2.71
N HIS A 356 -19.15 -14.80 2.86
CA HIS A 356 -19.95 -13.73 3.46
C HIS A 356 -19.63 -13.59 4.95
N GLN A 357 -19.32 -14.69 5.64
CA GLN A 357 -18.86 -14.65 7.02
C GLN A 357 -17.47 -14.02 7.13
N VAL A 358 -16.57 -14.26 6.17
CA VAL A 358 -15.29 -13.55 6.07
C VAL A 358 -15.52 -12.05 5.97
N VAL A 359 -16.32 -11.59 5.00
CA VAL A 359 -16.59 -10.15 4.80
C VAL A 359 -17.20 -9.51 6.05
N ARG A 360 -18.22 -10.15 6.67
CA ARG A 360 -18.86 -9.62 7.90
C ARG A 360 -17.91 -9.54 9.09
N ALA A 361 -17.01 -10.51 9.24
CA ALA A 361 -16.07 -10.51 10.35
C ALA A 361 -15.02 -9.40 10.15
N ILE A 362 -14.40 -9.34 8.97
CA ILE A 362 -13.39 -8.35 8.63
C ILE A 362 -13.94 -6.92 8.68
N GLN A 363 -15.16 -6.68 8.18
CA GLN A 363 -15.80 -5.37 8.27
C GLN A 363 -15.93 -4.87 9.73
N LYS A 364 -16.19 -5.77 10.68
CA LYS A 364 -16.32 -5.41 12.11
C LYS A 364 -14.99 -5.15 12.79
N GLU A 365 -13.88 -5.61 12.22
CA GLU A 365 -12.55 -5.50 12.80
C GLU A 365 -11.88 -4.14 12.54
N PHE A 366 -12.39 -3.35 11.59
CA PHE A 366 -11.70 -2.13 11.16
C PHE A 366 -11.41 -1.16 12.31
N TRP A 367 -12.38 -0.92 13.19
CA TRP A 367 -12.24 -0.03 14.34
C TRP A 367 -11.86 -0.72 15.67
N GLN A 368 -11.52 -2.02 15.64
CA GLN A 368 -11.04 -2.76 16.82
C GLN A 368 -9.53 -2.64 16.97
#